data_AF-A0A6S7KKL3-F1
#
_entry.id   AF-A0A6S7KKL3-F1
#
_cell.length_a   1.000
_cell.length_b   1.000
_cell.length_c   1.000
_cell.angle_alpha   90.00
_cell.angle_beta   90.00
_cell.angle_gamma   90.00
#
_symmetry.space_group_name_H-M   'P 1'
#
loop_
_entity.id
_entity.type
_entity.pdbx_description
1 polymer ?
#
loop_
_entity_poly.entity_id
_entity_poly.type
_entity_poly.pdbx_seq_one_letter_code
_entity_poly.pdbx_strand_id
1 'polypeptide(L)'
;MAAEGVLHHKSKSRNRGVSWQKVVERLNALPSFDVNTKSVRDRFNLLAKKYKVKMGKQERATGGGGIEVTEAENLLEELIAMEEDANERADEESRARQIVEDEDKAKAIEMRKRAMESMGETRERLGKKNEEKRRRSGNQSMVFLEKAIETKQKMQEEEKRAREEERRDQQEIQTAFLRQLEVSQQQHAAQSNMTEQHLLQSIAMQQQQQQQQMQQFSAMQNNMMALMEQQRQQSEMILELFKKTNNN
;
A
#
# COMPACT_ATOMS: atom_id res chain seq x y z
N MET A 1 16.16 2.13 13.74
CA MET A 1 14.75 2.51 13.53
C MET A 1 14.09 2.59 14.90
N ALA A 2 13.70 3.79 15.29
CA ALA A 2 13.10 4.08 16.60
C ALA A 2 11.81 3.28 16.79
N ALA A 3 11.71 2.60 17.94
CA ALA A 3 10.59 1.77 18.41
C ALA A 3 10.01 0.75 17.43
N GLU A 4 10.15 -0.53 17.77
CA GLU A 4 9.54 -1.66 17.07
C GLU A 4 8.00 -1.72 17.16
N GLY A 5 7.32 -0.71 16.63
CA GLY A 5 5.85 -0.65 16.61
C GLY A 5 5.21 -0.70 18.00
N VAL A 6 5.98 -0.52 19.08
CA VAL A 6 5.46 -0.56 20.44
C VAL A 6 4.44 0.54 20.62
N LEU A 7 4.75 1.74 20.13
CA LEU A 7 3.92 2.91 20.38
C LEU A 7 2.79 3.09 19.35
N HIS A 8 2.72 2.26 18.30
CA HIS A 8 1.71 2.35 17.22
C HIS A 8 0.29 1.94 17.65
N HIS A 9 0.16 1.23 18.76
CA HIS A 9 -1.13 0.78 19.26
C HIS A 9 -1.60 1.64 20.44
N LYS A 10 -2.91 1.88 20.52
CA LYS A 10 -3.56 2.60 21.63
C LYS A 10 -3.03 2.15 22.98
N SER A 11 -2.82 3.11 23.88
CA SER A 11 -2.45 2.86 25.26
C SER A 11 -3.44 1.88 25.91
N LYS A 12 -2.91 0.98 26.76
CA LYS A 12 -3.65 -0.09 27.44
C LYS A 12 -4.32 -1.12 26.52
N SER A 13 -4.10 -1.09 25.20
CA SER A 13 -4.57 -2.15 24.31
C SER A 13 -3.79 -3.45 24.51
N ARG A 14 -4.41 -4.58 24.14
CA ARG A 14 -3.77 -5.90 24.17
C ARG A 14 -2.52 -5.94 23.29
N ASN A 15 -2.60 -5.40 22.07
CA ASN A 15 -1.48 -5.34 21.12
C ASN A 15 -0.32 -4.50 21.67
N ARG A 16 -0.62 -3.37 22.34
CA ARG A 16 0.40 -2.57 23.05
C ARG A 16 1.10 -3.39 24.14
N GLY A 17 0.37 -4.23 24.87
CA GLY A 17 0.94 -5.16 25.86
C GLY A 17 1.93 -6.14 25.23
N VAL A 18 1.57 -6.75 24.11
CA VAL A 18 2.43 -7.68 23.36
C VAL A 18 3.71 -7.00 22.86
N SER A 19 3.62 -5.78 22.33
CA SER A 19 4.81 -5.08 21.87
C SER A 19 5.76 -4.75 23.03
N TRP A 20 5.25 -4.40 24.21
CA TRP A 20 6.10 -4.23 25.39
C TRP A 20 6.77 -5.54 25.85
N GLN A 21 6.13 -6.70 25.66
CA GLN A 21 6.75 -8.00 25.96
C GLN A 21 7.97 -8.25 25.05
N LYS A 22 7.86 -7.96 23.75
CA LYS A 22 8.99 -8.07 22.81
C LYS A 22 10.18 -7.21 23.22
N VAL A 23 9.93 -6.00 23.72
CA VAL A 23 11.01 -5.12 24.24
C VAL A 23 11.69 -5.78 25.44
N VAL A 24 10.92 -6.36 26.36
CA VAL A 24 11.45 -7.03 27.54
C VAL A 24 12.27 -8.26 27.17
N GLU A 25 11.77 -9.10 26.27
CA GLU A 25 12.49 -10.28 25.76
C GLU A 25 13.87 -9.89 25.19
N ARG A 26 13.92 -8.79 24.44
CA ARG A 26 15.18 -8.29 23.87
C ARG A 26 16.12 -7.67 24.88
N LEU A 27 15.58 -6.96 25.87
CA LEU A 27 16.40 -6.40 26.94
C LEU A 27 16.99 -7.52 27.79
N ASN A 28 16.19 -8.50 28.20
CA ASN A 28 16.64 -9.63 29.01
C ASN A 28 17.52 -10.63 28.24
N ALA A 29 17.57 -10.56 26.90
CA ALA A 29 18.56 -11.30 26.12
C ALA A 29 19.99 -10.77 26.34
N LEU A 30 20.14 -9.54 26.85
CA LEU A 30 21.42 -8.98 27.24
C LEU A 30 21.72 -9.33 28.71
N PRO A 31 22.97 -9.68 29.05
CA PRO A 31 23.33 -10.16 30.40
C PRO A 31 23.19 -9.10 31.51
N SER A 32 23.02 -7.83 31.15
CA SER A 32 22.96 -6.70 32.09
C SER A 32 21.54 -6.34 32.53
N PHE A 33 20.51 -7.00 32.01
CA PHE A 33 19.12 -6.64 32.27
C PHE A 33 18.32 -7.85 32.76
N ASP A 34 17.63 -7.64 33.88
CA ASP A 34 16.55 -8.49 34.36
C ASP A 34 15.36 -7.56 34.66
N VAL A 35 14.50 -7.39 33.67
CA VAL A 35 13.36 -6.46 33.72
C VAL A 35 12.07 -7.17 33.34
N ASN A 36 10.94 -6.63 33.80
CA ASN A 36 9.62 -7.10 33.43
C ASN A 36 8.86 -6.03 32.63
N THR A 37 7.75 -6.42 32.00
CA THR A 37 6.97 -5.49 31.15
C THR A 37 6.48 -4.27 31.91
N LYS A 38 6.17 -4.41 33.20
CA LYS A 38 5.73 -3.31 34.05
C LYS A 38 6.85 -2.32 34.32
N SER A 39 8.05 -2.78 34.68
CA SER A 39 9.19 -1.93 35.01
C SER A 39 9.66 -1.12 33.79
N VAL A 40 9.66 -1.73 32.60
CA VAL A 40 10.00 -1.03 31.35
C VAL A 40 9.00 0.08 31.03
N ARG A 41 7.70 -0.22 31.14
CA ARG A 41 6.63 0.77 30.92
C ARG A 41 6.69 1.91 31.93
N ASP A 42 6.84 1.59 33.22
CA ASP A 42 6.93 2.58 34.29
C ASP A 42 8.15 3.48 34.11
N ARG A 43 9.29 2.91 33.69
CA ARG A 43 10.51 3.68 33.38
C ARG A 43 10.32 4.60 32.19
N PHE A 44 9.69 4.13 31.11
CA PHE A 44 9.34 4.97 29.96
C PHE A 44 8.45 6.14 30.36
N ASN A 45 7.35 5.87 31.10
CA ASN A 45 6.44 6.90 31.57
C ASN A 45 7.13 7.94 32.46
N LEU A 46 8.05 7.51 33.32
CA LEU A 46 8.84 8.40 34.15
C LEU A 46 9.75 9.31 33.30
N LEU A 47 10.42 8.75 32.30
CA LEU A 47 11.29 9.51 31.38
C LEU A 47 10.46 10.52 30.58
N ALA A 48 9.35 10.09 29.99
CA ALA A 48 8.45 10.96 29.25
C ALA A 48 7.93 12.12 30.11
N LYS A 49 7.52 11.84 31.35
CA LYS A 49 7.09 12.88 32.30
C LYS A 49 8.21 13.86 32.63
N LYS A 50 9.42 13.37 32.89
CA LYS A 50 10.58 14.23 33.19
C LYS A 50 10.93 15.12 32.01
N TYR A 51 10.90 14.58 30.79
CA TYR A 51 11.17 15.33 29.57
C TYR A 51 10.14 16.43 29.35
N LYS A 52 8.84 16.13 29.41
CA LYS A 52 7.77 17.16 29.30
C LYS A 52 7.93 18.28 30.34
N VAL A 53 8.29 17.94 31.57
CA VAL A 53 8.54 18.93 32.62
C VAL A 53 9.81 19.76 32.34
N LYS A 54 10.88 19.15 31.84
CA LYS A 54 12.12 19.86 31.47
C LYS A 54 11.83 20.84 30.32
N MET A 55 11.18 20.38 29.26
CA MET A 55 10.82 21.20 28.10
C MET A 55 9.91 22.36 28.48
N GLY A 56 8.83 22.11 29.22
CA GLY A 56 7.92 23.17 29.66
C GLY A 56 8.52 24.15 30.67
N LYS A 57 9.64 23.81 31.34
CA LYS A 57 10.42 24.77 32.14
C LYS A 57 11.36 25.59 31.27
N GLN A 58 12.02 24.96 30.29
CA GLN A 58 12.94 25.62 29.38
C GLN A 58 12.21 26.61 28.47
N GLU A 59 11.09 26.23 27.87
CA GLU A 59 10.25 27.13 27.05
C GLU A 59 9.82 28.39 27.83
N ARG A 60 9.42 28.23 29.09
CA ARG A 60 9.04 29.33 29.96
C ARG A 60 10.21 30.24 30.35
N ALA A 61 11.42 29.69 30.44
CA ALA A 61 12.61 30.42 30.87
C ALA A 61 13.32 31.14 29.71
N THR A 62 13.36 30.53 28.52
CA THR A 62 14.09 31.07 27.36
C THR A 62 13.19 31.69 26.31
N GLY A 63 11.86 31.66 26.49
CA GLY A 63 10.90 32.18 25.52
C GLY A 63 10.91 31.44 24.18
N GLY A 64 11.39 30.19 24.16
CA GLY A 64 11.49 29.37 22.94
C GLY A 64 12.80 29.51 22.16
N GLY A 65 13.77 30.29 22.65
CA GLY A 65 15.08 30.43 22.00
C GLY A 65 16.06 29.31 22.36
N GLY A 66 16.50 28.55 21.34
CA GLY A 66 17.69 27.71 21.34
C GLY A 66 17.73 26.57 22.37
N ILE A 67 17.01 25.48 22.08
CA ILE A 67 17.02 24.28 22.93
C ILE A 67 18.18 23.38 22.49
N GLU A 68 19.21 23.24 23.33
CA GLU A 68 20.16 22.12 23.21
C GLU A 68 19.49 20.84 23.73
N VAL A 69 18.75 20.17 22.84
CA VAL A 69 18.22 18.83 23.08
C VAL A 69 19.29 17.81 22.75
N THR A 70 19.53 16.89 23.69
CA THR A 70 20.41 15.74 23.42
C THR A 70 19.74 14.75 22.46
N GLU A 71 20.51 13.95 21.74
CA GLU A 71 19.97 12.94 20.82
C GLU A 71 18.98 11.99 21.52
N ALA A 72 19.29 11.58 22.76
CA ALA A 72 18.40 10.75 23.57
C ALA A 72 17.07 11.43 23.91
N GLU A 73 17.08 12.76 24.05
CA GLU A 73 15.88 13.57 24.29
C GLU A 73 15.06 13.76 23.03
N ASN A 74 15.69 13.94 21.86
CA ASN A 74 15.00 13.93 20.57
C ASN A 74 14.31 12.59 20.32
N LEU A 75 15.01 11.47 20.55
CA LEU A 75 14.40 10.15 20.43
C LEU A 75 13.23 9.98 21.40
N LEU A 76 13.33 10.52 22.62
CA LEU A 76 12.24 10.46 23.59
C LEU A 76 11.03 11.31 23.16
N GLU A 77 11.27 12.48 22.54
CA GLU A 77 10.24 13.32 21.96
C GLU A 77 9.49 12.61 20.83
N GLU A 78 10.22 12.00 19.88
CA GLU A 78 9.64 11.21 18.80
C GLU A 78 8.77 10.06 19.34
N LEU A 79 9.25 9.37 20.40
CA LEU A 79 8.48 8.30 21.04
C LEU A 79 7.20 8.83 21.69
N ILE A 80 7.25 9.97 22.37
CA ILE A 80 6.07 10.61 22.95
C ILE A 80 5.06 10.98 21.85
N ALA A 81 5.53 11.60 20.77
CA ALA A 81 4.69 12.00 19.65
C ALA A 81 4.01 10.78 19.00
N MET A 82 4.74 9.68 18.80
CA MET A 82 4.16 8.42 18.31
C MET A 82 3.08 7.85 19.24
N GLU A 83 3.27 7.94 20.56
CA GLU A 83 2.25 7.48 21.52
C GLU A 83 0.98 8.34 21.48
N GLU A 84 1.14 9.66 21.35
CA GLU A 84 0.02 10.60 21.27
C GLU A 84 -0.79 10.40 19.99
N ASP A 85 -0.12 10.34 18.83
CA ASP A 85 -0.71 10.07 17.52
C ASP A 85 -1.47 8.73 17.50
N ALA A 86 -0.91 7.67 18.07
CA ALA A 86 -1.58 6.38 18.15
C ALA A 86 -2.84 6.39 19.05
N ASN A 87 -2.86 7.22 20.10
CA ASN A 87 -4.03 7.38 20.94
C ASN A 87 -5.10 8.24 20.24
N GLU A 88 -4.69 9.34 19.61
CA GLU A 88 -5.58 10.24 18.89
C GLU A 88 -6.31 9.52 17.75
N ARG A 89 -5.58 8.81 16.88
CA ARG A 89 -6.17 7.98 15.81
C ARG A 89 -7.19 6.98 16.35
N ALA A 90 -6.89 6.34 17.47
CA ALA A 90 -7.78 5.34 18.06
C ALA A 90 -9.03 5.97 18.71
N ASP A 91 -8.93 7.20 19.21
CA ASP A 91 -10.07 7.95 19.73
C ASP A 91 -10.93 8.51 18.60
N GLU A 92 -10.32 9.00 17.52
CA GLU A 92 -11.02 9.42 16.29
C GLU A 92 -11.80 8.27 15.67
N GLU A 93 -11.17 7.09 15.53
CA GLU A 93 -11.84 5.90 15.02
C GLU A 93 -13.03 5.49 15.91
N SER A 94 -12.86 5.57 17.23
CA SER A 94 -13.95 5.29 18.18
C SER A 94 -15.10 6.29 18.04
N ARG A 95 -14.81 7.58 17.87
CA ARG A 95 -15.82 8.62 17.66
C ARG A 95 -16.55 8.43 16.33
N ALA A 96 -15.81 8.13 15.26
CA ALA A 96 -16.39 7.87 13.95
C ALA A 96 -17.35 6.67 13.99
N ARG A 97 -16.95 5.58 14.64
CA ARG A 97 -17.81 4.40 14.84
C ARG A 97 -19.07 4.75 15.64
N GLN A 98 -18.94 5.56 16.68
CA GLN A 98 -20.08 5.99 17.49
C GLN A 98 -21.07 6.85 16.69
N ILE A 99 -20.59 7.79 15.87
CA ILE A 99 -21.44 8.62 15.01
C ILE A 99 -22.25 7.74 14.05
N VAL A 100 -21.61 6.79 13.39
CA VAL A 100 -22.29 5.84 12.48
C VAL A 100 -23.35 5.03 13.24
N GLU A 101 -23.00 4.51 14.41
CA GLU A 101 -23.93 3.74 15.24
C GLU A 101 -25.15 4.57 15.68
N ASP A 102 -24.93 5.84 16.04
CA ASP A 102 -26.00 6.75 16.45
C ASP A 102 -26.87 7.18 15.26
N GLU A 103 -26.29 7.40 14.08
CA GLU A 103 -27.04 7.64 12.84
C GLU A 103 -27.90 6.43 12.45
N ASP A 104 -27.36 5.22 12.54
CA ASP A 104 -28.10 3.99 12.22
C ASP A 104 -29.23 3.75 13.21
N LYS A 105 -28.98 4.00 14.51
CA LYS A 105 -30.04 4.00 15.53
C LYS A 105 -31.12 5.04 15.22
N ALA A 106 -30.74 6.26 14.84
CA ALA A 106 -31.69 7.31 14.49
C ALA A 106 -32.55 6.92 13.28
N LYS A 107 -31.94 6.40 12.21
CA LYS A 107 -32.65 5.89 11.03
C LYS A 107 -33.59 4.74 11.37
N ALA A 108 -33.16 3.80 12.22
CA ALA A 108 -34.02 2.69 12.66
C ALA A 108 -35.23 3.17 13.47
N ILE A 109 -35.04 4.15 14.36
CA ILE A 109 -36.13 4.78 15.12
C ILE A 109 -37.09 5.52 14.18
N GLU A 110 -36.58 6.26 13.20
CA GLU A 110 -37.39 6.96 12.22
C GLU A 110 -38.23 6.00 11.37
N MET A 111 -37.62 4.92 10.87
CA MET A 111 -38.34 3.87 10.12
C MET A 111 -39.45 3.24 10.96
N ARG A 112 -39.17 2.94 12.23
CA ARG A 112 -40.17 2.42 13.18
C ARG A 112 -41.31 3.42 13.37
N LYS A 113 -40.99 4.70 13.58
CA LYS A 113 -41.99 5.76 13.74
C LYS A 113 -42.86 5.86 12.50
N ARG A 114 -42.25 5.85 11.31
CA ARG A 114 -42.94 5.89 10.02
C ARG A 114 -43.87 4.70 9.79
N ALA A 115 -43.48 3.50 10.22
CA ALA A 115 -44.34 2.32 10.14
C ALA A 115 -45.53 2.37 11.11
N MET A 116 -45.38 3.09 12.22
CA MET A 116 -46.41 3.27 13.26
C MET A 116 -47.31 4.49 13.00
N GLU A 117 -47.05 5.27 11.95
CA GLU A 117 -47.87 6.44 11.63
C GLU A 117 -49.26 6.04 11.15
N SER A 118 -50.27 6.76 11.65
CA SER A 118 -51.62 6.69 11.13
C SER A 118 -51.71 7.32 9.74
N MET A 119 -52.78 6.98 9.01
CA MET A 119 -53.08 7.56 7.69
C MET A 119 -53.18 9.09 7.71
N GLY A 120 -53.57 9.68 8.84
CA GLY A 120 -53.63 11.14 9.03
C GLY A 120 -52.24 11.77 9.11
N GLU A 121 -51.37 11.23 9.98
CA GLU A 121 -50.00 11.71 10.19
C GLU A 121 -49.14 11.53 8.93
N THR A 122 -49.31 10.40 8.22
CA THR A 122 -48.65 10.16 6.93
C THR A 122 -49.04 11.22 5.90
N ARG A 123 -50.32 11.62 5.89
CA ARG A 123 -50.88 12.60 4.94
C ARG A 123 -50.40 14.02 5.26
N GLU A 124 -50.28 14.36 6.54
CA GLU A 124 -49.72 15.62 7.03
C GLU A 124 -48.23 15.76 6.69
N ARG A 125 -47.41 14.72 6.93
CA ARG A 125 -45.99 14.71 6.53
C ARG A 125 -45.81 14.89 5.02
N LEU A 126 -46.68 14.29 4.20
CA LEU A 126 -46.64 14.43 2.74
C LEU A 126 -47.20 15.78 2.23
N GLY A 127 -47.56 16.71 3.13
CA GLY A 127 -48.10 18.02 2.77
C GLY A 127 -49.45 17.96 2.06
N LYS A 128 -50.14 16.82 2.11
CA LYS A 128 -51.45 16.66 1.48
C LYS A 128 -52.51 17.26 2.41
N LYS A 129 -52.89 18.52 2.17
CA LYS A 129 -54.02 19.15 2.86
C LYS A 129 -55.24 18.23 2.79
N ASN A 130 -55.99 18.22 3.89
CA ASN A 130 -57.18 17.40 4.05
C ASN A 130 -58.25 17.90 3.06
N GLU A 131 -58.27 17.34 1.84
CA GLU A 131 -59.39 17.53 0.93
C GLU A 131 -60.63 16.98 1.62
N GLU A 132 -61.52 17.89 2.02
CA GLU A 132 -62.86 17.57 2.49
C GLU A 132 -63.47 16.53 1.57
N LYS A 133 -63.97 15.44 2.15
CA LYS A 133 -64.68 14.37 1.43
C LYS A 133 -65.90 14.97 0.70
N ARG A 134 -65.70 15.44 -0.53
CA ARG A 134 -66.79 15.81 -1.44
C ARG A 134 -67.42 14.53 -1.98
N ARG A 135 -68.75 14.45 -1.86
CA ARG A 135 -69.57 13.32 -2.29
C ARG A 135 -69.39 13.09 -3.80
N ARG A 136 -69.25 11.81 -4.16
CA ARG A 136 -68.92 11.29 -5.50
C ARG A 136 -69.77 11.91 -6.61
N SER A 137 -69.12 12.64 -7.51
CA SER A 137 -69.66 12.98 -8.84
C SER A 137 -69.09 11.97 -9.85
N GLY A 138 -69.95 11.37 -10.67
CA GLY A 138 -69.58 10.29 -11.60
C GLY A 138 -68.44 10.64 -12.58
N ASN A 139 -68.24 11.93 -12.86
CA ASN A 139 -67.16 12.41 -13.72
C ASN A 139 -65.76 12.28 -13.09
N GLN A 140 -65.65 12.29 -11.76
CA GLN A 140 -64.37 12.08 -11.06
C GLN A 140 -63.85 10.65 -11.16
N SER A 141 -64.73 9.65 -11.31
CA SER A 141 -64.29 8.25 -11.42
C SER A 141 -63.62 7.97 -12.76
N MET A 142 -64.09 8.58 -13.86
CA MET A 142 -63.44 8.48 -15.16
C MET A 142 -62.06 9.13 -15.17
N VAL A 143 -61.94 10.35 -14.64
CA VAL A 143 -60.64 11.04 -14.50
C VAL A 143 -59.67 10.26 -13.61
N PHE A 144 -60.17 9.60 -12.56
CA PHE A 144 -59.35 8.73 -11.73
C PHE A 144 -58.85 7.49 -12.48
N LEU A 145 -59.71 6.87 -13.31
CA LEU A 145 -59.35 5.71 -14.12
C LEU A 145 -58.33 6.07 -15.20
N GLU A 146 -58.51 7.20 -15.90
CA GLU A 146 -57.55 7.72 -16.87
C GLU A 146 -56.19 7.99 -16.21
N LYS A 147 -56.18 8.67 -15.06
CA LYS A 147 -54.95 8.94 -14.30
C LYS A 147 -54.30 7.65 -13.78
N ALA A 148 -55.08 6.64 -13.41
CA ALA A 148 -54.58 5.33 -13.00
C ALA A 148 -53.94 4.56 -14.18
N ILE A 149 -54.50 4.69 -15.38
CA ILE A 149 -53.93 4.10 -16.60
C ILE A 149 -52.63 4.80 -16.98
N GLU A 150 -52.60 6.14 -16.98
CA GLU A 150 -51.40 6.92 -17.28
C GLU A 150 -50.26 6.65 -16.30
N THR A 151 -50.56 6.60 -15.00
CA THR A 151 -49.54 6.30 -13.97
C THR A 151 -49.01 4.88 -14.10
N LYS A 152 -49.87 3.90 -14.41
CA LYS A 152 -49.43 2.52 -14.68
C LYS A 152 -48.55 2.44 -15.93
N GLN A 153 -48.90 3.16 -17.00
CA GLN A 153 -48.10 3.21 -18.23
C GLN A 153 -46.73 3.85 -17.99
N LYS A 154 -46.68 4.98 -17.27
CA LYS A 154 -45.41 5.63 -16.91
C LYS A 154 -44.51 4.73 -16.07
N MET A 155 -45.07 4.06 -15.07
CA MET A 155 -44.31 3.13 -14.23
C MET A 155 -43.75 1.97 -15.05
N GLN A 156 -44.52 1.40 -15.98
CA GLN A 156 -44.03 0.35 -16.88
C GLN A 156 -42.96 0.84 -17.86
N GLU A 157 -43.03 2.10 -18.30
CA GLU A 157 -42.02 2.68 -19.17
C GLU A 157 -40.71 2.96 -18.42
N GLU A 158 -40.79 3.50 -17.20
CA GLU A 158 -39.63 3.68 -16.31
C GLU A 158 -38.98 2.34 -15.96
N GLU A 159 -39.77 1.30 -15.64
CA GLU A 159 -39.27 -0.05 -15.38
C GLU A 159 -38.53 -0.65 -16.59
N LYS A 160 -39.08 -0.47 -17.80
CA LYS A 160 -38.40 -0.91 -19.04
C LYS A 160 -37.10 -0.17 -19.28
N ARG A 161 -37.06 1.14 -19.06
CA ARG A 161 -35.84 1.95 -19.21
C ARG A 161 -34.77 1.55 -18.20
N ALA A 162 -35.14 1.39 -16.93
CA ALA A 162 -34.22 0.93 -15.88
C ALA A 162 -33.64 -0.45 -16.21
N ARG A 163 -34.47 -1.37 -16.72
CA ARG A 163 -34.01 -2.70 -17.16
C ARG A 163 -33.08 -2.65 -18.37
N GLU A 164 -33.29 -1.71 -19.29
CA GLU A 164 -32.40 -1.53 -20.44
C GLU A 164 -31.05 -0.92 -20.03
N GLU A 165 -31.07 0.03 -19.10
CA GLU A 165 -29.88 0.64 -18.51
C GLU A 165 -29.05 -0.38 -17.74
N GLU A 166 -29.66 -1.18 -16.86
CA GLU A 166 -28.97 -2.26 -16.14
C GLU A 166 -28.33 -3.27 -17.11
N ARG A 167 -29.01 -3.57 -18.23
CA ARG A 167 -28.46 -4.47 -19.26
C ARG A 167 -27.30 -3.84 -20.00
N ARG A 168 -27.32 -2.52 -20.23
CA ARG A 168 -26.20 -1.77 -20.82
C ARG A 168 -25.01 -1.74 -19.88
N ASP A 169 -25.23 -1.45 -18.60
CA ASP A 169 -24.19 -1.44 -17.58
C ASP A 169 -23.54 -2.84 -17.45
N GLN A 170 -24.33 -3.91 -17.45
CA GLN A 170 -23.82 -5.28 -17.46
C GLN A 170 -22.97 -5.58 -18.71
N GLN A 171 -23.39 -5.09 -19.89
CA GLN A 171 -22.61 -5.22 -21.12
C GLN A 171 -21.31 -4.40 -21.05
N GLU A 172 -21.36 -3.20 -20.48
CA GLU A 172 -20.19 -2.34 -20.31
C GLU A 172 -19.19 -2.96 -19.34
N ILE A 173 -19.65 -3.49 -18.21
CA ILE A 173 -18.81 -4.22 -17.25
C ILE A 173 -18.17 -5.46 -17.93
N GLN A 174 -18.95 -6.23 -18.69
CA GLN A 174 -18.44 -7.42 -19.37
C GLN A 174 -17.40 -7.08 -20.44
N THR A 175 -17.64 -6.03 -21.22
CA THR A 175 -16.69 -5.53 -22.24
C THR A 175 -15.43 -4.93 -21.60
N ALA A 176 -15.57 -4.16 -20.51
CA ALA A 176 -14.44 -3.64 -19.74
C ALA A 176 -13.57 -4.77 -19.16
N PHE A 177 -14.21 -5.81 -18.62
CA PHE A 177 -13.51 -6.99 -18.11
C PHE A 177 -12.73 -7.73 -19.20
N LEU A 178 -13.35 -7.96 -20.37
CA LEU A 178 -12.68 -8.59 -21.51
C LEU A 178 -11.50 -7.75 -21.99
N ARG A 179 -11.66 -6.42 -22.08
CA ARG A 179 -10.58 -5.49 -22.45
C ARG A 179 -9.42 -5.55 -21.46
N GLN A 180 -9.71 -5.62 -20.17
CA GLN A 180 -8.68 -5.73 -19.13
C GLN A 180 -7.91 -7.05 -19.26
N LEU A 181 -8.60 -8.16 -19.52
CA LEU A 181 -7.99 -9.46 -19.75
C LEU A 181 -7.07 -9.45 -20.98
N GLU A 182 -7.51 -8.82 -22.08
CA GLU A 182 -6.71 -8.69 -23.29
C GLU A 182 -5.42 -7.87 -23.05
N VAL A 183 -5.52 -6.74 -22.36
CA VAL A 183 -4.36 -5.92 -21.98
C VAL A 183 -3.40 -6.70 -21.09
N SER A 184 -3.91 -7.48 -20.12
CA SER A 184 -3.08 -8.32 -19.26
C SER A 184 -2.34 -9.39 -20.05
N GLN A 185 -3.00 -10.05 -21.01
CA GLN A 185 -2.36 -11.02 -21.89
C GLN A 185 -1.28 -10.37 -22.77
N GLN A 186 -1.56 -9.21 -23.35
CA GLN A 186 -0.59 -8.48 -24.17
C GLN A 186 0.64 -8.05 -23.35
N GLN A 187 0.45 -7.59 -22.10
CA GLN A 187 1.56 -7.25 -21.21
C GLN A 187 2.42 -8.48 -20.87
N HIS A 188 1.79 -9.62 -20.57
CA HIS A 188 2.52 -10.88 -20.32
C HIS A 188 3.29 -11.34 -21.56
N ALA A 189 2.68 -11.28 -22.75
CA ALA A 189 3.35 -11.63 -24.00
C ALA A 189 4.52 -10.69 -24.32
N ALA A 190 4.34 -9.37 -24.14
CA ALA A 190 5.40 -8.39 -24.34
C ALA A 190 6.56 -8.58 -23.35
N GLN A 191 6.25 -8.86 -22.08
CA GLN A 191 7.26 -9.17 -21.08
C GLN A 191 8.02 -10.45 -21.44
N SER A 192 7.32 -11.53 -21.81
CA SER A 192 7.95 -12.77 -22.25
C SER A 192 8.89 -12.55 -23.45
N ASN A 193 8.43 -11.84 -24.48
CA ASN A 193 9.25 -11.52 -25.66
C ASN A 193 10.48 -10.68 -25.31
N MET A 194 10.35 -9.70 -24.41
CA MET A 194 11.49 -8.91 -23.93
C MET A 194 12.49 -9.78 -23.16
N THR A 195 12.01 -10.69 -22.32
CA THR A 195 12.88 -11.60 -21.55
C THR A 195 13.61 -12.56 -22.47
N GLU A 196 12.93 -13.10 -23.49
CA GLU A 196 13.52 -13.97 -24.50
C GLU A 196 14.58 -13.25 -25.35
N GLN A 197 14.29 -12.02 -25.79
CA GLN A 197 15.28 -11.20 -26.50
C GLN A 197 16.50 -10.90 -25.63
N HIS A 198 16.30 -10.58 -24.35
CA HIS A 198 17.40 -10.34 -23.42
C HIS A 198 18.25 -11.62 -23.21
N LEU A 199 17.60 -12.78 -23.13
CA LEU A 199 18.29 -14.06 -23.03
C LEU A 199 19.11 -14.35 -24.29
N LEU A 200 18.52 -14.22 -25.48
CA LEU A 200 19.22 -14.40 -26.76
C LEU A 200 20.41 -13.45 -26.91
N GLN A 201 20.25 -12.18 -26.52
CA GLN A 201 21.33 -11.21 -26.54
C GLN A 201 22.45 -11.58 -25.58
N SER A 202 22.13 -12.08 -24.38
CA SER A 202 23.13 -12.55 -23.41
C SER A 202 23.94 -13.74 -23.94
N ILE A 203 23.26 -14.69 -24.62
CA ILE A 203 23.91 -15.85 -25.24
C ILE A 203 24.82 -15.42 -26.39
N ALA A 204 24.35 -14.50 -27.25
CA ALA A 204 25.15 -13.97 -28.36
C ALA A 204 26.42 -13.26 -27.84
N MET A 205 26.28 -12.46 -26.78
CA MET A 205 27.41 -11.76 -26.17
C MET A 205 28.42 -12.75 -25.55
N GLN A 206 27.94 -13.80 -24.87
CA GLN A 206 28.79 -14.85 -24.32
C GLN A 206 29.53 -15.62 -25.41
N GLN A 207 28.86 -15.92 -26.52
CA GLN A 207 29.47 -16.63 -27.66
C GLN A 207 30.54 -15.78 -28.35
N GLN A 208 30.31 -14.47 -28.49
CA GLN A 208 31.30 -13.53 -29.03
C GLN A 208 32.54 -13.45 -28.12
N GLN A 209 32.35 -13.46 -26.80
CA GLN A 209 33.45 -13.44 -25.85
C GLN A 209 34.31 -14.71 -25.93
N GLN A 210 33.69 -15.89 -26.08
CA GLN A 210 34.42 -17.14 -26.30
C GLN A 210 35.22 -17.13 -27.61
N GLN A 211 34.65 -16.61 -28.70
CA GLN A 211 35.38 -16.49 -29.97
C GLN A 211 36.59 -15.54 -29.85
N GLN A 212 36.44 -14.42 -29.15
CA GLN A 212 37.57 -13.52 -28.89
C GLN A 212 38.68 -14.20 -28.07
N GLN A 213 38.33 -14.96 -27.03
CA GLN A 213 39.31 -15.72 -26.26
C GLN A 213 40.03 -16.77 -27.12
N MET A 214 39.32 -17.49 -27.99
CA MET A 214 39.94 -18.43 -28.93
C MET A 214 40.87 -17.74 -29.91
N GLN A 215 40.49 -16.59 -30.46
CA GLN A 215 41.36 -15.82 -31.36
C GLN A 215 42.61 -15.31 -30.65
N GLN A 216 42.47 -14.80 -29.40
CA GLN A 216 43.63 -14.39 -28.60
C GLN A 216 44.55 -15.56 -28.28
N PHE A 217 43.99 -16.72 -27.95
CA PHE A 217 44.77 -17.93 -27.70
C PHE A 217 45.50 -18.42 -28.96
N SER A 218 44.82 -18.44 -30.11
CA SER A 218 45.42 -18.79 -31.40
C SER A 218 46.52 -17.79 -31.80
N ALA A 219 46.29 -16.48 -31.63
CA ALA A 219 47.29 -15.46 -31.89
C ALA A 219 48.50 -15.60 -30.96
N MET A 220 48.28 -15.90 -29.68
CA MET A 220 49.36 -16.19 -28.72
C MET A 220 50.15 -17.44 -29.11
N GLN A 221 49.48 -18.52 -29.52
CA GLN A 221 50.12 -19.74 -29.97
C GLN A 221 50.94 -19.51 -31.25
N ASN A 222 50.41 -18.75 -32.21
CA ASN A 222 51.15 -18.35 -33.41
C ASN A 222 52.39 -17.50 -33.07
N ASN A 223 52.26 -16.53 -32.16
CA ASN A 223 53.41 -15.74 -31.69
C ASN A 223 54.46 -16.62 -31.00
N MET A 224 54.04 -17.60 -30.20
CA MET A 224 54.95 -18.53 -29.53
C MET A 224 55.67 -19.46 -30.53
N MET A 225 54.96 -19.90 -31.57
CA MET A 225 55.54 -20.70 -32.65
C MET A 225 56.56 -19.88 -33.46
N ALA A 226 56.22 -18.64 -33.81
CA ALA A 226 57.14 -17.73 -34.49
C ALA A 226 58.40 -17.43 -33.66
N LEU A 227 58.25 -17.26 -32.34
CA LEU A 227 59.37 -17.07 -31.42
C LEU A 227 60.26 -18.31 -31.34
N MET A 228 59.67 -19.51 -31.24
CA MET A 228 60.41 -20.76 -31.25
C MET A 228 61.16 -20.97 -32.57
N GLU A 229 60.54 -20.62 -33.69
CA GLU A 229 61.17 -20.72 -35.01
C GLU A 229 62.31 -19.72 -35.15
N GLN A 230 62.14 -18.48 -34.64
CA GLN A 230 63.23 -17.51 -34.54
C GLN A 230 64.39 -18.04 -33.68
N GLN A 231 64.09 -18.64 -32.53
CA GLN A 231 65.11 -19.23 -31.66
C GLN A 231 65.82 -20.41 -32.34
N ARG A 232 65.08 -21.23 -33.10
CA ARG A 232 65.63 -22.34 -33.87
C ARG A 232 66.58 -21.85 -34.97
N GLN A 233 66.16 -20.84 -35.73
CA GLN A 233 66.98 -20.22 -36.76
C GLN A 233 68.24 -19.56 -36.18
N GLN A 234 68.13 -18.88 -35.04
CA GLN A 234 69.29 -18.33 -34.32
C GLN A 234 70.25 -19.45 -33.88
N SER A 235 69.73 -20.57 -33.38
CA SER A 235 70.53 -21.72 -32.95
C SER A 235 71.24 -22.40 -34.12
N GLU A 236 70.55 -22.56 -35.26
CA GLU A 236 71.13 -23.08 -36.51
C GLU A 236 72.23 -22.15 -37.05
N MET A 237 72.03 -20.84 -37.02
CA MET A 237 73.02 -19.84 -37.46
C MET A 237 74.26 -19.86 -36.56
N ILE A 238 74.09 -19.98 -35.24
CA ILE A 238 75.21 -20.12 -34.29
C ILE A 238 75.97 -21.43 -34.57
N LEU A 239 75.27 -22.55 -34.80
CA LEU A 239 75.90 -23.83 -35.17
C LEU A 239 76.65 -23.76 -36.50
N GLU A 240 76.14 -23.05 -37.50
CA GLU A 240 76.86 -22.80 -38.76
C GLU A 240 78.13 -21.96 -38.56
N LEU A 241 78.05 -20.92 -37.71
CA LEU A 241 79.21 -20.09 -37.38
C LEU A 241 80.30 -20.91 -36.67
N PHE A 242 79.92 -21.80 -35.73
CA PHE A 242 80.86 -22.72 -35.08
C PHE A 242 81.46 -23.76 -36.03
N LYS A 243 80.68 -24.28 -37.00
CA LYS A 243 81.22 -25.18 -38.04
C LYS A 243 82.22 -24.48 -38.95
N LYS A 244 82.02 -23.19 -39.25
CA LYS A 244 82.96 -22.38 -40.05
C LYS A 244 84.26 -22.05 -39.33
N THR A 245 84.23 -21.84 -38.02
CA THR A 245 85.44 -21.55 -37.22
C THR A 245 86.26 -22.78 -36.84
N ASN A 246 85.66 -23.97 -36.77
CA ASN A 246 86.35 -25.22 -36.40
C ASN A 246 86.97 -25.98 -37.60
N ASN A 247 86.93 -25.38 -38.81
CA ASN A 247 87.45 -25.96 -40.05
C ASN A 247 88.62 -25.14 -40.67
N ASN A 248 89.28 -24.32 -39.86
CA ASN A 248 90.54 -23.63 -40.19
C ASN A 248 91.63 -23.98 -39.17
#